data_AF-A0A653DNE8-F1
#
_entry.id   AF-A0A653DNE8-F1
#
_cell.length_a   1.000
_cell.length_b   1.000
_cell.length_c   1.000
_cell.angle_alpha   90.00
_cell.angle_beta   90.00
_cell.angle_gamma   90.00
#
_symmetry.space_group_name_H-M   'P 1'
#
loop_
_entity.id
_entity.type
_entity.pdbx_description
1 polymer ?
#
loop_
_entity_poly.entity_id
_entity_poly.type
_entity_poly.pdbx_seq_one_letter_code
_entity_poly.pdbx_strand_id
1 'polypeptide(L)'
;MGSHSQTEEDVDKKEDVLHRIQNDDFVKRFLNAGDAKSVLSSTLSITEQVKKLGEAIDQLNHELQKQVLEKHTDLLQQASHASKLEVVLNTMNMHVQSLFANAERLKMQ
;
A
#
# COMPACT_ATOMS: atom_id res chain seq x y z
N MET A 1 -54.02 -7.34 -20.91
CA MET A 1 -53.99 -5.87 -20.81
C MET A 1 -54.23 -5.56 -19.35
N GLY A 2 -53.21 -5.35 -18.52
CA GLY A 2 -52.29 -4.22 -18.57
C GLY A 2 -52.79 -3.18 -17.56
N SER A 3 -51.98 -2.96 -16.49
CA SER A 3 -52.06 -1.85 -15.51
C SER A 3 -53.13 -2.02 -14.40
N HIS A 4 -52.90 -2.04 -13.09
CA HIS A 4 -51.86 -1.49 -12.18
C HIS A 4 -51.47 -2.59 -11.15
N SER A 5 -50.23 -3.03 -10.94
CA SER A 5 -48.97 -2.33 -10.64
C SER A 5 -49.00 -1.52 -9.33
N GLN A 6 -48.37 -2.12 -8.30
CA GLN A 6 -47.43 -1.47 -7.36
C GLN A 6 -47.88 -0.91 -6.00
N THR A 7 -49.06 -1.22 -5.43
CA THR A 7 -49.42 -0.66 -4.10
C THR A 7 -49.45 -1.62 -2.91
N GLU A 8 -49.62 -2.94 -3.08
CA GLU A 8 -49.87 -3.83 -1.93
C GLU A 8 -48.63 -4.62 -1.46
N GLU A 9 -47.69 -4.96 -2.35
CA GLU A 9 -46.49 -5.73 -1.97
C GLU A 9 -45.41 -4.89 -1.25
N ASP A 10 -45.50 -3.56 -1.36
CA ASP A 10 -44.58 -2.60 -0.72
C ASP A 10 -44.98 -2.26 0.73
N VAL A 11 -46.23 -2.53 1.13
CA VAL A 11 -46.73 -2.22 2.49
C VAL A 11 -46.30 -3.30 3.48
N ASP A 12 -46.38 -4.57 3.10
CA ASP A 12 -46.03 -5.73 3.93
C ASP A 12 -44.51 -5.80 4.25
N LYS A 13 -43.66 -5.46 3.26
CA LYS A 13 -42.20 -5.35 3.46
C LYS A 13 -41.81 -4.15 4.33
N LYS A 14 -42.60 -3.08 4.32
CA LYS A 14 -42.34 -1.89 5.14
C LYS A 14 -42.55 -2.16 6.63
N GLU A 15 -43.58 -2.93 6.98
CA GLU A 15 -43.88 -3.28 8.37
C GLU A 15 -42.83 -4.22 8.97
N ASP A 16 -42.36 -5.21 8.20
CA ASP A 16 -41.25 -6.10 8.61
C ASP A 16 -39.93 -5.33 8.81
N VAL A 17 -39.61 -4.42 7.89
CA VAL A 17 -38.42 -3.55 8.02
C VAL A 17 -38.56 -2.62 9.23
N LEU A 18 -39.73 -2.06 9.48
CA LEU A 18 -39.98 -1.18 10.62
C LEU A 18 -39.82 -1.92 11.95
N HIS A 19 -40.34 -3.15 12.03
CA HIS A 19 -40.21 -4.01 13.20
C HIS A 19 -38.76 -4.44 13.47
N ARG A 20 -37.99 -4.69 12.40
CA ARG A 20 -36.54 -4.99 12.51
C ARG A 20 -35.74 -3.78 12.97
N ILE A 21 -36.03 -2.59 12.43
CA ILE A 21 -35.37 -1.34 12.84
C ILE A 21 -35.71 -0.97 14.28
N GLN A 22 -36.96 -1.16 14.71
CA GLN A 22 -37.38 -0.81 16.07
C GLN A 22 -36.81 -1.76 17.13
N ASN A 23 -36.58 -3.02 16.76
CA ASN A 23 -36.03 -4.03 17.66
C ASN A 23 -34.51 -4.15 17.61
N ASP A 24 -33.85 -3.46 16.68
CA ASP A 24 -32.41 -3.43 16.54
C ASP A 24 -31.75 -2.78 17.78
N ASP A 25 -30.84 -3.52 18.39
CA ASP A 25 -30.16 -3.10 19.62
C ASP A 25 -29.26 -1.88 19.42
N PHE A 26 -28.75 -1.65 18.21
CA PHE A 26 -28.05 -0.42 17.86
C PHE A 26 -29.05 0.73 17.80
N VAL A 27 -30.17 0.59 17.09
CA VAL A 27 -31.20 1.64 16.94
C VAL A 27 -31.88 2.01 18.26
N LYS A 28 -32.15 1.04 19.15
CA LYS A 28 -32.66 1.30 20.51
C LYS A 28 -31.75 2.24 21.32
N ARG A 29 -30.44 2.15 21.12
CA ARG A 29 -29.45 3.04 21.77
C ARG A 29 -29.53 4.49 21.25
N PHE A 30 -30.12 4.71 20.07
CA PHE A 30 -30.40 6.04 19.51
C PHE A 30 -31.77 6.58 19.93
N LEU A 31 -32.77 5.70 20.05
CA LEU A 31 -34.15 6.10 20.38
C LEU A 31 -34.31 6.52 21.86
N ASN A 32 -33.49 5.97 22.75
CA ASN A 32 -33.40 6.41 24.13
C ASN A 32 -32.57 7.69 24.20
N ALA A 33 -33.24 8.83 23.92
CA ALA A 33 -32.70 10.17 23.70
C ALA A 33 -31.90 10.81 24.86
N GLY A 34 -31.58 10.06 25.92
CA GLY A 34 -30.84 10.55 27.10
C GLY A 34 -29.32 10.61 26.92
N ASP A 35 -28.72 9.71 26.13
CA ASP A 35 -27.24 9.50 26.14
C ASP A 35 -26.52 9.61 24.78
N ALA A 36 -27.24 9.71 23.65
CA ALA A 36 -26.62 9.52 22.33
C ALA A 36 -25.63 10.62 21.91
N LYS A 37 -25.82 11.88 22.35
CA LYS A 37 -24.96 13.01 21.91
C LYS A 37 -23.51 12.90 22.38
N SER A 38 -23.26 12.23 23.50
CA SER A 38 -21.92 12.00 24.07
C SER A 38 -21.27 10.73 23.51
N VAL A 39 -22.06 9.68 23.29
CA VAL A 39 -21.60 8.38 22.74
C VAL A 39 -21.27 8.47 21.24
N LEU A 40 -21.97 9.33 20.49
CA LEU A 40 -21.82 9.49 19.04
C LEU A 40 -20.61 10.36 18.63
N SER A 41 -20.07 11.18 19.53
CA SER A 41 -19.01 12.16 19.19
C SER A 41 -17.59 11.60 19.26
N SER A 42 -17.37 10.42 19.86
CA SER A 42 -16.03 9.88 20.17
C SER A 42 -15.79 8.45 19.70
N THR A 43 -16.81 7.77 19.17
CA THR A 43 -16.82 6.31 19.05
C THR A 43 -16.86 5.85 17.59
N LEU A 44 -15.75 5.99 16.87
CA LEU A 44 -15.23 4.76 16.26
C LEU A 44 -14.92 3.90 17.48
N SER A 45 -15.55 2.73 17.65
CA SER A 45 -15.30 1.92 18.86
C SER A 45 -13.79 1.80 19.05
N ILE A 46 -13.27 1.79 20.28
CA ILE A 46 -11.82 1.61 20.51
C ILE A 46 -11.31 0.42 19.69
N THR A 47 -12.10 -0.65 19.59
CA THR A 47 -11.88 -1.81 18.73
C THR A 47 -11.66 -1.46 17.25
N GLU A 48 -12.43 -0.51 16.75
CA GLU A 48 -12.50 -0.08 15.37
C GLU A 48 -11.35 0.91 15.07
N GLN A 49 -10.92 1.69 16.06
CA GLN A 49 -9.68 2.50 16.00
C GLN A 49 -8.44 1.61 16.01
N VAL A 50 -8.41 0.61 16.90
CA VAL A 50 -7.36 -0.41 16.96
C VAL A 50 -7.31 -1.21 15.67
N LYS A 51 -8.47 -1.56 15.09
CA LYS A 51 -8.54 -2.24 13.78
C LYS A 51 -7.91 -1.40 12.68
N LYS A 52 -8.29 -0.12 12.56
CA LYS A 52 -7.70 0.78 11.55
C LYS A 52 -6.21 1.04 11.77
N LEU A 53 -5.78 1.12 13.03
CA LEU A 53 -4.36 1.25 13.35
C LEU A 53 -3.59 -0.02 12.95
N GLY A 54 -4.16 -1.21 13.19
CA GLY A 54 -3.61 -2.48 12.72
C GLY A 54 -3.49 -2.52 11.19
N GLU A 55 -4.55 -2.15 10.47
CA GLU A 55 -4.54 -2.05 9.01
C GLU A 55 -3.46 -1.07 8.51
N ALA A 56 -3.32 0.09 9.17
CA ALA A 56 -2.29 1.07 8.82
C ALA A 56 -0.87 0.54 9.12
N ILE A 57 -0.67 -0.19 10.21
CA ILE A 57 0.60 -0.84 10.54
C ILE A 57 0.95 -1.91 9.50
N ASP A 58 -0.03 -2.71 9.07
CA ASP A 58 0.18 -3.73 8.05
C ASP A 58 0.55 -3.11 6.70
N GLN A 59 -0.09 -2.01 6.33
CA GLN A 59 0.25 -1.24 5.12
C GLN A 59 1.66 -0.65 5.22
N LEU A 60 2.02 -0.06 6.36
CA LEU A 60 3.37 0.47 6.60
C LEU A 60 4.42 -0.65 6.54
N ASN A 61 4.13 -1.81 7.11
CA ASN A 61 5.03 -2.97 7.07
C ASN A 61 5.23 -3.47 5.63
N HIS A 62 4.17 -3.56 4.85
CA HIS A 62 4.27 -3.96 3.44
C HIS A 62 5.12 -2.98 2.63
N GLU A 63 4.87 -1.68 2.80
CA GLU A 63 5.61 -0.65 2.08
C GLU A 63 7.09 -0.59 2.53
N LEU A 64 7.38 -0.79 3.81
CA LEU A 64 8.76 -0.91 4.31
C LEU A 64 9.47 -2.11 3.68
N GLN A 65 8.83 -3.28 3.63
CA GLN A 65 9.41 -4.47 3.00
C GLN A 65 9.71 -4.25 1.51
N LYS A 66 8.77 -3.62 0.81
CA LYS A 66 8.95 -3.25 -0.61
C LYS A 66 10.14 -2.31 -0.79
N GLN A 67 10.23 -1.24 0.00
CA GLN A 67 11.35 -0.29 -0.08
C GLN A 67 12.70 -0.95 0.23
N VAL A 68 12.76 -1.83 1.23
CA VAL A 68 13.98 -2.59 1.55
C VAL A 68 14.40 -3.47 0.37
N LEU A 69 13.45 -4.19 -0.24
CA LEU A 69 13.73 -5.05 -1.39
C LEU A 69 14.18 -4.27 -2.63
N GLU A 70 13.51 -3.16 -2.94
CA GLU A 70 13.88 -2.28 -4.05
C GLU A 70 15.29 -1.73 -3.84
N LYS A 71 15.60 -1.21 -2.64
CA LYS A 71 16.94 -0.70 -2.33
C LYS A 71 18.02 -1.77 -2.40
N HIS A 72 17.73 -2.99 -1.96
CA HIS A 72 18.66 -4.11 -2.10
C HIS A 72 18.92 -4.43 -3.58
N THR A 73 17.88 -4.40 -4.41
CA THR A 73 17.98 -4.62 -5.86
C THR A 73 18.80 -3.52 -6.53
N ASP A 74 18.56 -2.26 -6.18
CA ASP A 74 19.33 -1.11 -6.66
C ASP A 74 20.82 -1.25 -6.31
N LEU A 75 21.13 -1.62 -5.06
CA LEU A 75 22.51 -1.81 -4.60
C LEU A 75 23.22 -2.95 -5.33
N LEU A 76 22.52 -4.08 -5.56
CA LEU A 76 23.06 -5.19 -6.35
C LEU A 76 23.33 -4.77 -7.79
N GLN A 77 22.41 -4.03 -8.41
CA GLN A 77 22.59 -3.52 -9.76
C GLN A 77 23.77 -2.53 -9.84
N GLN A 78 23.91 -1.65 -8.85
CA GLN A 78 25.05 -0.74 -8.73
C GLN A 78 26.37 -1.50 -8.56
N ALA A 79 26.41 -2.53 -7.71
CA ALA A 79 27.59 -3.38 -7.56
C ALA A 79 27.96 -4.11 -8.86
N SER A 80 26.96 -4.60 -9.61
CA SER A 80 27.19 -5.19 -10.94
C SER A 80 27.77 -4.18 -11.92
N HIS A 81 27.23 -2.96 -11.95
CA HIS A 81 27.77 -1.89 -12.80
C HIS A 81 29.18 -1.48 -12.39
N ALA A 82 29.47 -1.39 -11.09
CA ALA A 82 30.81 -1.12 -10.59
C ALA A 82 31.82 -2.20 -11.04
N SER A 83 31.43 -3.48 -10.97
CA SER A 83 32.27 -4.59 -11.47
C SER A 83 32.50 -4.49 -12.99
N LYS A 84 31.49 -4.11 -13.78
CA LYS A 84 31.69 -3.86 -15.22
C LYS A 84 32.65 -2.71 -15.49
N LEU A 85 32.55 -1.62 -14.71
CA LEU A 85 33.48 -0.49 -14.81
C LEU A 85 34.91 -0.90 -14.46
N GLU A 86 35.10 -1.75 -13.45
CA GLU A 86 36.42 -2.31 -13.11
C GLU A 86 37.04 -3.07 -14.30
N VAL A 87 36.26 -3.91 -14.99
CA VAL A 87 36.71 -4.63 -16.20
C VAL A 87 37.14 -3.65 -17.30
N VAL A 88 36.35 -2.61 -17.55
CA VAL A 88 36.68 -1.57 -18.54
C VAL A 88 37.95 -0.83 -18.15
N LEU A 89 38.11 -0.45 -16.88
CA LEU A 89 39.31 0.22 -16.38
C LEU A 89 40.56 -0.64 -16.51
N ASN A 90 40.47 -1.93 -16.18
CA ASN A 90 41.57 -2.88 -16.38
C ASN A 90 41.96 -2.99 -17.86
N THR A 91 40.96 -3.03 -18.76
CA THR A 91 41.18 -3.05 -20.21
C THR A 91 41.88 -1.78 -20.69
N MET A 92 41.42 -0.61 -20.24
CA MET A 92 42.05 0.67 -20.56
C MET A 92 43.48 0.75 -20.05
N ASN A 93 43.75 0.26 -18.83
CA ASN A 93 45.09 0.22 -18.28
C ASN A 93 46.03 -0.66 -19.12
N MET A 94 45.58 -1.83 -19.57
CA MET A 94 46.35 -2.67 -20.49
C MET A 94 46.65 -1.96 -21.82
N HIS A 95 45.67 -1.23 -22.38
CA HIS A 95 45.89 -0.44 -23.60
C HIS A 95 46.91 0.69 -23.41
N VAL A 96 46.85 1.41 -22.28
CA VAL A 96 47.81 2.45 -21.94
C VAL A 96 49.22 1.87 -21.80
N GLN A 97 49.37 0.74 -21.12
CA GLN A 97 50.66 0.05 -20.99
C GLN A 97 51.21 -0.40 -22.36
N SER A 98 50.34 -0.92 -23.23
CA SER A 98 50.74 -1.31 -24.59
C SER A 98 51.17 -0.10 -25.43
N LEU A 99 50.41 1.00 -25.39
CA LEU A 99 50.77 2.26 -26.05
C LEU A 99 52.12 2.78 -25.56
N PHE A 100 52.35 2.78 -24.25
CA PHE A 100 53.62 3.20 -23.66
C PHE A 100 54.79 2.32 -24.12
N ALA A 101 54.64 0.99 -24.08
CA ALA A 101 55.67 0.07 -24.53
C ALA A 101 56.00 0.24 -26.03
N ASN A 102 55.00 0.47 -26.86
CA ASN A 102 55.19 0.72 -28.29
C ASN A 102 55.90 2.06 -28.54
N ALA A 103 55.54 3.12 -27.80
CA ALA A 103 56.21 4.41 -27.88
C ALA A 103 57.69 4.33 -27.46
N GLU A 104 58.00 3.61 -26.37
CA GLU A 104 59.40 3.38 -25.97
C GLU A 104 60.20 2.62 -27.03
N ARG A 105 59.60 1.59 -27.65
CA ARG A 105 60.25 0.88 -28.77
C ARG A 105 60.56 1.80 -29.95
N LEU A 106 59.65 2.71 -30.30
CA LEU A 106 59.86 3.69 -31.36
C LEU A 106 60.98 4.68 -31.02
N LYS A 107 61.14 5.05 -29.75
CA LYS A 107 62.23 5.93 -29.30
C LYS A 107 63.61 5.25 -29.35
N MET A 108 63.64 3.92 -29.28
CA MET A 108 64.87 3.12 -29.35
C MET A 108 65.27 2.72 -30.78
N GLN A 109 64.44 3.01 -31.77
CA GLN A 109 64.75 2.86 -33.21
C GLN A 109 65.38 4.13 -33.77
#